data_AF-A0A5J4NQ47-F1
#
_entry.id   AF-A0A5J4NQ47-F1
#
_cell.length_a   1.000
_cell.length_b   1.000
_cell.length_c   1.000
_cell.angle_alpha   90.00
_cell.angle_beta   90.00
_cell.angle_gamma   90.00
#
_symmetry.space_group_name_H-M   'P 1'
#
loop_
_entity.id
_entity.type
_entity.pdbx_description
1 polymer ?
#
loop_
_entity_poly.entity_id
_entity_poly.type
_entity_poly.pdbx_seq_one_letter_code
_entity_poly.pdbx_strand_id
1 'polypeptide(L)'
;SSEKRESMGRLREHIVTLFCILVIGIFNLRTISSATELSRRICGYGKSPICCSGWHNGLGAPCSIRESNLNILRVLFEKSSCAGNCGDRGRCVQPNACMCEDKRVRISCEADDEERMQSDQAADTCADNCHGHGRCNSGKCECDLGYSGERCESESSSHL
;
A
#
# COMPACT_ATOMS: atom_id res chain seq x y z
N SER A 1 5.45 68.56 -24.71
CA SER A 1 4.15 68.00 -25.11
C SER A 1 3.61 67.19 -23.94
N SER A 2 2.60 67.73 -23.26
CA SER A 2 1.79 67.04 -22.24
C SER A 2 1.05 65.85 -22.85
N GLU A 3 0.57 65.97 -24.09
CA GLU A 3 -0.05 64.88 -24.86
C GLU A 3 0.84 63.65 -25.01
N LYS A 4 2.16 63.81 -25.23
CA LYS A 4 3.09 62.68 -25.34
C LYS A 4 3.30 61.95 -24.00
N ARG A 5 3.18 62.66 -22.87
CA ARG A 5 3.22 62.04 -21.52
C ARG A 5 1.91 61.34 -21.19
N GLU A 6 0.78 61.92 -21.61
CA GLU A 6 -0.54 61.33 -21.43
C GLU A 6 -0.73 60.09 -22.31
N SER A 7 -0.24 60.11 -23.57
CA SER A 7 -0.27 58.95 -24.47
C SER A 7 0.66 57.82 -24.01
N MET A 8 1.85 58.15 -23.47
CA MET A 8 2.73 57.15 -22.85
C MET A 8 2.13 56.59 -21.55
N GLY A 9 1.37 57.39 -20.79
CA GLY A 9 0.62 56.95 -19.62
C GLY A 9 -0.45 55.90 -19.98
N ARG A 10 -1.29 56.20 -20.98
CA ARG A 10 -2.32 55.26 -21.47
C ARG A 10 -1.71 53.98 -22.05
N LEU A 11 -0.61 54.09 -22.80
CA LEU A 11 0.09 52.91 -23.33
C LEU A 11 0.62 52.01 -22.19
N ARG A 12 1.12 52.59 -21.10
CA ARG A 12 1.58 51.86 -19.91
C ARG A 12 0.42 51.10 -19.24
N GLU A 13 -0.75 51.71 -19.11
CA GLU A 13 -1.93 51.07 -18.50
C GLU A 13 -2.44 49.88 -19.32
N HIS A 14 -2.45 49.97 -20.65
CA HIS A 14 -2.82 48.86 -21.53
C HIS A 14 -1.82 47.69 -21.42
N ILE A 15 -0.52 47.97 -21.38
CA ILE A 15 0.52 46.93 -21.20
C ILE A 15 0.34 46.20 -19.87
N VAL A 16 0.07 46.93 -18.78
CA VAL A 16 -0.16 46.34 -17.46
C VAL A 16 -1.42 45.48 -17.46
N THR A 17 -2.51 45.94 -18.07
CA THR A 17 -3.77 45.20 -18.13
C THR A 17 -3.63 43.90 -18.91
N LEU A 18 -2.99 43.94 -20.08
CA LEU A 18 -2.73 42.74 -20.89
C LEU A 18 -1.83 41.74 -20.15
N PHE A 19 -0.79 42.23 -19.46
CA PHE A 19 0.08 41.38 -18.65
C PHE A 19 -0.68 40.70 -17.50
N CYS A 20 -1.55 41.44 -16.78
CA CYS A 20 -2.38 40.88 -15.73
C CYS A 20 -3.33 39.78 -16.26
N ILE A 21 -3.99 40.01 -17.40
CA ILE A 21 -4.87 39.01 -18.03
C ILE A 21 -4.08 37.76 -18.43
N LEU A 22 -2.86 37.93 -18.95
CA LEU A 22 -1.98 36.82 -19.35
C LEU A 22 -1.52 36.02 -18.13
N VAL A 23 -1.13 36.68 -17.03
CA VAL A 23 -0.74 36.04 -15.77
C VAL A 23 -1.91 35.30 -15.12
N ILE A 24 -3.09 35.93 -15.05
CA ILE A 24 -4.31 35.30 -14.53
C ILE A 24 -4.71 34.12 -15.41
N GLY A 25 -4.64 34.26 -16.74
CA GLY A 25 -4.91 33.19 -17.69
C GLY A 25 -3.96 32.00 -17.51
N ILE A 26 -2.65 32.24 -17.37
CA ILE A 26 -1.64 31.19 -17.11
C ILE A 26 -1.90 30.52 -15.75
N PHE A 27 -2.22 31.28 -14.71
CA PHE A 27 -2.54 30.74 -13.39
C PHE A 27 -3.77 29.81 -13.46
N ASN A 28 -4.84 30.25 -14.13
CA ASN A 28 -6.03 29.44 -14.36
C ASN A 28 -5.76 28.22 -15.24
N LEU A 29 -4.88 28.32 -16.26
CA LEU A 29 -4.50 27.18 -17.09
C LEU A 29 -3.73 26.12 -16.28
N ARG A 30 -2.86 26.56 -15.35
CA ARG A 30 -2.14 25.66 -14.43
C ARG A 30 -3.07 25.02 -13.41
N THR A 31 -4.05 25.74 -12.88
CA THR A 31 -5.04 25.16 -11.96
C THR A 31 -5.95 24.15 -12.69
N ILE A 32 -6.35 24.43 -13.93
CA ILE A 32 -7.10 23.50 -14.78
C ILE A 32 -6.25 22.24 -15.10
N SER A 33 -4.99 22.42 -15.50
CA SER A 33 -4.06 21.28 -15.75
C SER A 33 -3.85 20.41 -14.51
N SER A 34 -3.80 21.03 -13.33
CA SER A 34 -3.68 20.31 -12.04
C SER A 34 -4.98 19.58 -11.66
N ALA A 35 -6.14 20.14 -12.03
CA ALA A 35 -7.44 19.50 -11.83
C ALA A 35 -7.67 18.30 -12.76
N THR A 36 -7.10 18.32 -13.97
CA THR A 36 -7.23 17.23 -14.97
C THR A 36 -6.26 16.05 -14.76
N GLU A 37 -5.16 16.23 -14.01
CA GLU A 37 -4.20 15.14 -13.74
C GLU A 37 -4.55 14.31 -12.49
N LEU A 38 -5.42 14.83 -11.62
CA LEU A 38 -6.00 14.11 -10.49
C LEU A 38 -7.06 13.08 -10.95
N SER A 39 -7.43 13.07 -12.23
CA SER A 39 -8.72 12.56 -12.65
C SER A 39 -8.84 11.06 -12.94
N ARG A 40 -7.79 10.21 -12.96
CA ARG A 40 -8.00 8.75 -13.20
C ARG A 40 -6.99 7.81 -12.52
N ARG A 41 -6.69 8.01 -11.24
CA ARG A 41 -5.94 7.03 -10.42
C ARG A 41 -6.86 6.06 -9.68
N ILE A 42 -8.14 6.44 -9.56
CA ILE A 42 -9.19 5.69 -8.91
C ILE A 42 -10.11 5.15 -10.00
N CYS A 43 -10.23 3.82 -10.05
CA CYS A 43 -10.99 3.08 -11.05
C CYS A 43 -12.36 2.61 -10.51
N GLY A 44 -12.61 2.81 -9.23
CA GLY A 44 -13.88 2.50 -8.60
C GLY A 44 -13.87 2.82 -7.10
N TYR A 45 -15.01 2.64 -6.45
CA TYR A 45 -15.15 2.81 -5.00
C TYR A 45 -15.88 1.59 -4.43
N GLY A 46 -15.30 0.98 -3.40
CA GLY A 46 -15.97 0.05 -2.50
C GLY A 46 -16.08 0.68 -1.10
N LYS A 47 -15.64 -0.04 -0.05
CA LYS A 47 -15.41 0.57 1.28
C LYS A 47 -14.23 1.57 1.30
N SER A 48 -13.31 1.44 0.34
CA SER A 48 -12.17 2.33 0.09
C SER A 48 -11.99 2.53 -1.43
N PRO A 49 -11.23 3.55 -1.88
CA PRO A 49 -10.96 3.74 -3.30
C PRO A 49 -10.21 2.55 -3.91
N ILE A 50 -10.70 2.09 -5.07
CA ILE A 50 -10.10 1.03 -5.88
C ILE A 50 -9.12 1.69 -6.84
N CYS A 51 -7.85 1.32 -6.71
CA CYS A 51 -6.79 1.92 -7.49
C CYS A 51 -6.66 1.26 -8.86
N CYS A 52 -6.40 2.07 -9.88
CA CYS A 52 -6.07 1.58 -11.21
C CYS A 52 -4.72 0.84 -11.19
N SER A 53 -4.45 -0.02 -12.18
CA SER A 53 -3.20 -0.77 -12.27
C SER A 53 -1.96 0.12 -12.11
N GLY A 54 -1.05 -0.26 -11.20
CA GLY A 54 0.17 0.49 -10.88
C GLY A 54 0.04 1.48 -9.71
N TRP A 55 -1.13 1.57 -9.08
CA TRP A 55 -1.41 2.46 -7.95
C TRP A 55 -1.83 1.68 -6.70
N HIS A 56 -1.56 2.20 -5.51
CA HIS A 56 -1.90 1.58 -4.23
C HIS A 56 -2.42 2.60 -3.20
N ASN A 57 -3.13 2.13 -2.18
CA ASN A 57 -3.56 3.01 -1.08
C ASN A 57 -2.34 3.50 -0.28
N GLY A 58 -2.32 4.77 0.11
CA GLY A 58 -1.23 5.39 0.84
C GLY A 58 -1.71 6.23 2.01
N LEU A 59 -0.85 6.42 3.01
CA LEU A 59 -1.11 7.19 4.25
C LEU A 59 -1.30 8.71 4.05
N GLY A 60 -1.45 9.18 2.82
CA GLY A 60 -1.54 10.61 2.51
C GLY A 60 -2.44 10.95 1.33
N ALA A 61 -2.63 10.01 0.42
CA ALA A 61 -3.57 10.11 -0.67
C ALA A 61 -3.98 8.70 -1.10
N PRO A 62 -5.26 8.48 -1.45
CA PRO A 62 -5.69 7.24 -2.09
C PRO A 62 -5.02 7.08 -3.45
N CYS A 63 -4.67 5.85 -3.81
CA CYS A 63 -4.08 5.51 -5.11
C CYS A 63 -2.86 6.35 -5.47
N SER A 64 -1.78 6.12 -4.72
CA SER A 64 -0.43 6.65 -4.90
C SER A 64 0.48 5.64 -5.62
N ILE A 65 1.49 6.13 -6.35
CA ILE A 65 2.49 5.26 -7.02
C ILE A 65 3.52 4.77 -6.01
N ARG A 66 4.05 3.56 -6.25
CA ARG A 66 5.27 3.08 -5.61
C ARG A 66 6.44 3.70 -6.39
N GLU A 67 7.00 4.82 -5.93
CA GLU A 67 8.17 5.42 -6.58
C GLU A 67 9.36 4.45 -6.43
N SER A 68 9.71 3.73 -7.50
CA SER A 68 10.86 2.82 -7.55
C SER A 68 12.17 3.52 -7.92
N ASN A 69 12.20 4.85 -8.07
CA ASN A 69 13.40 5.59 -8.48
C ASN A 69 13.40 7.05 -7.99
N LEU A 70 13.74 7.33 -6.73
CA LEU A 70 14.14 8.70 -6.34
C LEU A 70 15.24 8.74 -5.27
N ASN A 71 16.18 9.65 -5.51
CA ASN A 71 17.40 9.93 -4.74
C ASN A 71 17.24 9.84 -3.21
N ILE A 72 18.28 9.26 -2.58
CA ILE A 72 18.51 9.07 -1.13
C ILE A 72 18.20 10.31 -0.26
N LEU A 73 18.19 11.53 -0.83
CA LEU A 73 17.87 12.77 -0.13
C LEU A 73 16.36 12.99 0.15
N ARG A 74 15.46 12.22 -0.47
CA ARG A 74 14.00 12.31 -0.22
C ARG A 74 13.48 11.23 0.76
N VAL A 75 14.38 10.36 1.25
CA VAL A 75 14.06 9.15 2.04
C VAL A 75 13.67 9.43 3.49
N LEU A 76 13.96 10.62 4.04
CA LEU A 76 13.67 10.90 5.45
C LEU A 76 12.18 11.10 5.77
N PHE A 77 11.29 11.07 4.77
CA PHE A 77 9.83 11.12 4.96
C PHE A 77 9.11 10.05 4.11
N GLU A 78 9.66 8.83 4.03
CA GLU A 78 8.96 7.70 3.41
C GLU A 78 7.72 7.34 4.22
N LYS A 79 6.55 7.77 3.74
CA LYS A 79 5.26 7.26 4.19
C LYS A 79 5.21 5.76 3.89
N SER A 80 5.19 4.97 4.97
CA SER A 80 5.06 3.52 4.95
C SER A 80 3.94 3.07 4.01
N SER A 81 4.33 2.42 2.93
CA SER A 81 3.39 1.69 2.07
C SER A 81 3.14 0.33 2.72
N CYS A 82 1.93 0.10 3.20
CA CYS A 82 1.49 -1.22 3.66
C CYS A 82 1.07 -2.05 2.44
N ALA A 83 1.66 -3.23 2.22
CA ALA A 83 1.22 -4.13 1.13
C ALA A 83 -0.19 -4.71 1.37
N GLY A 84 -0.76 -4.55 2.57
CA GLY A 84 -2.13 -4.94 2.92
C GLY A 84 -3.00 -3.76 3.35
N ASN A 85 -4.32 -3.94 3.26
CA ASN A 85 -5.30 -3.12 3.95
C ASN A 85 -5.33 -3.57 5.43
N CYS A 86 -5.09 -2.67 6.39
CA CYS A 86 -5.21 -3.00 7.81
C CYS A 86 -6.67 -3.22 8.29
N GLY A 87 -7.60 -3.46 7.36
CA GLY A 87 -9.03 -3.43 7.58
C GLY A 87 -9.50 -2.15 8.27
N ASP A 88 -10.67 -2.24 8.92
CA ASP A 88 -11.26 -1.14 9.70
C ASP A 88 -10.77 -1.14 11.17
N ARG A 89 -10.09 -2.20 11.62
CA ARG A 89 -9.66 -2.42 13.03
C ARG A 89 -8.18 -2.14 13.29
N GLY A 90 -7.47 -1.54 12.33
CA GLY A 90 -6.03 -1.36 12.44
C GLY A 90 -5.47 -0.15 11.72
N ARG A 91 -4.26 0.24 12.10
CA ARG A 91 -3.50 1.32 11.47
C ARG A 91 -2.13 0.85 11.01
N CYS A 92 -1.70 1.30 9.84
CA CYS A 92 -0.36 1.03 9.34
C CYS A 92 0.67 1.74 10.23
N VAL A 93 1.64 0.99 10.76
CA VAL A 93 2.73 1.53 11.60
C VAL A 93 4.10 1.38 10.94
N GLN A 94 4.26 0.37 10.09
CA GLN A 94 5.47 0.09 9.32
C GLN A 94 5.08 -0.57 7.99
N PRO A 95 6.00 -0.65 7.00
CA PRO A 95 5.75 -1.43 5.80
C PRO A 95 5.28 -2.84 6.15
N ASN A 96 4.14 -3.25 5.60
CA ASN A 96 3.49 -4.55 5.85
C ASN A 96 3.13 -4.85 7.32
N ALA A 97 3.06 -3.81 8.17
CA ALA A 97 2.78 -3.95 9.58
C ALA A 97 1.66 -3.01 10.04
N CYS A 98 0.56 -3.62 10.44
CA CYS A 98 -0.64 -3.03 10.99
C CYS A 98 -0.66 -3.20 12.51
N MET A 99 -0.74 -2.10 13.24
CA MET A 99 -1.13 -2.12 14.65
C MET A 99 -2.65 -2.27 14.72
N CYS A 100 -3.12 -3.40 15.23
CA CYS A 100 -4.54 -3.70 15.36
C CYS A 100 -5.10 -3.20 16.71
N GLU A 101 -6.43 -3.21 16.85
CA GLU A 101 -7.15 -2.82 18.08
C GLU A 101 -6.72 -3.64 19.31
N ASP A 102 -6.34 -4.92 19.10
CA ASP A 102 -5.79 -5.80 20.13
C ASP A 102 -4.31 -5.49 20.47
N LYS A 103 -3.77 -4.38 19.94
CA LYS A 103 -2.40 -3.89 20.11
C LYS A 103 -1.32 -4.83 19.56
N ARG A 104 -1.69 -5.79 18.72
CA ARG A 104 -0.73 -6.66 18.03
C ARG A 104 -0.36 -6.08 16.67
N VAL A 105 0.86 -6.39 16.23
CA VAL A 105 1.34 -6.05 14.90
C VAL A 105 1.11 -7.25 13.98
N ARG A 106 0.35 -7.07 12.89
CA ARG A 106 0.01 -8.10 11.90
C ARG A 106 0.07 -7.54 10.48
N ILE A 107 -0.03 -8.39 9.45
CA ILE A 107 -0.10 -7.94 8.05
C ILE A 107 -1.48 -7.37 7.66
N SER A 108 -2.55 -7.80 8.34
CA SER A 108 -3.92 -7.29 8.23
C SER A 108 -4.65 -7.46 9.58
N CYS A 109 -5.65 -6.61 9.84
CA CYS A 109 -6.55 -6.71 11.00
C CYS A 109 -7.98 -7.09 10.59
N GLU A 110 -8.19 -7.42 9.31
CA GLU A 110 -9.34 -8.22 8.89
C GLU A 110 -9.10 -9.60 9.48
N ALA A 111 -9.77 -9.84 10.60
CA ALA A 111 -9.73 -11.12 11.28
C ALA A 111 -10.42 -12.13 10.37
N ASP A 112 -9.64 -12.76 9.49
CA ASP A 112 -9.99 -14.07 8.99
C ASP A 112 -9.92 -15.01 10.21
N ASP A 113 -11.02 -15.70 10.44
CA ASP A 113 -11.34 -16.53 11.60
C ASP A 113 -10.18 -17.44 12.06
N GLU A 114 -10.14 -17.68 13.38
CA GLU A 114 -9.35 -18.59 14.23
C GLU A 114 -8.45 -19.74 13.66
N GLU A 115 -7.83 -19.66 12.49
CA GLU A 115 -7.07 -20.80 11.95
C GLU A 115 -5.85 -20.42 11.11
N ARG A 116 -5.10 -19.40 11.53
CA ARG A 116 -3.70 -19.22 11.09
C ARG A 116 -2.77 -18.95 12.25
N MET A 117 -2.56 -19.99 13.06
CA MET A 117 -1.23 -20.25 13.60
C MET A 117 -0.52 -21.22 12.65
N GLN A 118 0.65 -20.77 12.17
CA GLN A 118 1.63 -21.44 11.30
C GLN A 118 1.18 -21.87 9.89
N SER A 119 1.49 -21.03 8.89
CA SER A 119 1.93 -21.54 7.59
C SER A 119 2.90 -20.56 6.93
N ASP A 120 3.96 -20.21 7.67
CA ASP A 120 5.22 -19.83 7.06
C ASP A 120 6.07 -21.11 6.95
N GLN A 121 5.67 -22.05 6.09
CA GLN A 121 6.57 -23.11 5.65
C GLN A 121 6.13 -23.59 4.28
N ALA A 122 7.08 -23.43 3.35
CA ALA A 122 7.02 -23.78 1.95
C ALA A 122 6.13 -25.01 1.68
N ALA A 123 5.12 -24.78 0.84
CA ALA A 123 4.53 -25.83 0.04
C ALA A 123 5.66 -26.69 -0.56
N ASP A 124 5.63 -27.98 -0.24
CA ASP A 124 6.42 -29.11 -0.75
C ASP A 124 7.32 -29.85 0.26
N THR A 125 7.55 -29.34 1.48
CA THR A 125 8.33 -30.08 2.51
C THR A 125 7.64 -30.17 3.86
N CYS A 126 7.48 -31.39 4.40
CA CYS A 126 6.92 -31.58 5.75
C CYS A 126 7.88 -31.07 6.82
N ALA A 127 7.33 -30.40 7.83
CA ALA A 127 8.08 -29.95 8.99
C ALA A 127 8.81 -31.12 9.65
N ASP A 128 10.09 -30.91 9.96
CA ASP A 128 10.97 -31.89 10.63
C ASP A 128 11.02 -33.27 9.95
N ASN A 129 10.67 -33.36 8.66
CA ASN A 129 10.58 -34.61 7.89
C ASN A 129 9.77 -35.71 8.61
N CYS A 130 8.63 -35.34 9.21
CA CYS A 130 7.79 -36.25 9.99
C CYS A 130 8.56 -36.95 11.13
N HIS A 131 9.55 -36.27 11.71
CA HIS A 131 10.48 -36.81 12.72
C HIS A 131 11.17 -38.13 12.32
N GLY A 132 11.16 -38.49 11.04
CA GLY A 132 11.62 -39.78 10.55
C GLY A 132 10.69 -40.97 10.83
N HIS A 133 9.47 -40.71 11.32
CA HIS A 133 8.46 -41.70 11.70
C HIS A 133 7.20 -41.64 10.81
N GLY A 134 7.35 -41.23 9.56
CA GLY A 134 6.25 -41.15 8.62
C GLY A 134 6.65 -40.69 7.23
N ARG A 135 5.69 -40.74 6.32
CA ARG A 135 5.86 -40.31 4.94
C ARG A 135 5.27 -38.92 4.73
N CYS A 136 6.03 -38.03 4.10
CA CYS A 136 5.53 -36.73 3.70
C CYS A 136 4.69 -36.82 2.42
N ASN A 137 3.45 -36.30 2.46
CA ASN A 137 2.55 -36.22 1.33
C ASN A 137 1.93 -34.83 1.26
N SER A 138 2.35 -34.01 0.29
CA SER A 138 1.82 -32.66 0.05
C SER A 138 1.80 -31.77 1.32
N GLY A 139 2.86 -31.83 2.12
CA GLY A 139 2.98 -31.05 3.36
C GLY A 139 2.31 -31.68 4.59
N LYS A 140 1.71 -32.87 4.47
CA LYS A 140 1.11 -33.62 5.58
C LYS A 140 1.88 -34.91 5.86
N CYS A 141 2.08 -35.24 7.13
CA CYS A 141 2.72 -36.48 7.56
C CYS A 141 1.72 -37.63 7.70
N GLU A 142 2.00 -38.73 7.00
CA GLU A 142 1.37 -40.04 7.18
C GLU A 142 2.26 -40.86 8.14
N CYS A 143 1.88 -40.96 9.42
CA CYS A 143 2.72 -41.59 10.44
C CYS A 143 2.78 -43.12 10.34
N ASP A 144 3.95 -43.66 10.66
CA ASP A 144 4.19 -45.08 10.77
C ASP A 144 3.43 -45.67 11.99
N LEU A 145 3.22 -46.99 11.96
CA LEU A 145 2.49 -47.69 13.01
C LEU A 145 3.19 -47.51 14.37
N GLY A 146 2.45 -47.05 15.37
CA GLY A 146 2.99 -46.74 16.70
C GLY A 146 3.44 -45.28 16.87
N TYR A 147 3.26 -44.42 15.87
CA TYR A 147 3.54 -43.00 15.95
C TYR A 147 2.31 -42.14 15.58
N SER A 148 2.22 -40.97 16.19
CA SER A 148 1.08 -40.06 16.11
C SER A 148 1.54 -38.61 16.32
N GLY A 149 0.65 -37.64 16.09
CA GLY A 149 0.98 -36.21 16.10
C GLY A 149 1.02 -35.62 14.69
N GLU A 150 1.02 -34.29 14.58
CA GLU A 150 1.00 -33.58 13.29
C GLU A 150 2.30 -33.83 12.49
N ARG A 151 3.38 -34.17 13.19
CA ARG A 151 4.71 -34.45 12.63
C ARG A 151 5.24 -35.83 13.03
N CYS A 152 4.38 -36.74 13.53
CA CYS A 152 4.75 -38.09 13.99
C CYS A 152 5.74 -38.12 15.16
N GLU A 153 5.70 -37.11 16.01
CA GLU A 153 6.61 -36.90 17.14
C GLU A 153 6.24 -37.71 18.39
N SER A 154 5.03 -38.27 18.45
CA SER A 154 4.51 -38.96 19.63
C SER A 154 4.42 -40.47 19.39
N GLU A 155 5.23 -41.25 20.10
CA GLU A 155 5.12 -42.71 20.12
C GLU A 155 3.80 -43.11 20.82
N SER A 156 2.83 -43.54 20.02
CA SER A 156 1.60 -44.16 20.52
C SER A 156 1.93 -45.61 20.86
N SER A 157 2.40 -45.85 22.07
CA SER A 157 2.67 -47.19 22.60
C SER A 157 1.37 -47.99 22.73
N SER A 158 0.89 -48.57 21.64
CA SER A 158 -0.15 -49.60 21.65
C SER A 158 0.52 -50.97 21.65
N HIS A 159 0.97 -51.38 22.82
CA HIS A 159 1.15 -52.79 23.17
C HIS A 159 0.19 -53.10 24.31
N LEU A 160 -0.95 -53.70 23.94
CA LEU A 160 -1.73 -54.65 24.74
C LEU A 160 -2.60 -55.47 23.78
#